data_AF-A0A8C6RJL7-F1
#
_entry.id   AF-A0A8C6RJL7-F1
#
_cell.length_a   1.000
_cell.length_b   1.000
_cell.length_c   1.000
_cell.angle_alpha   90.00
_cell.angle_beta   90.00
_cell.angle_gamma   90.00
#
_symmetry.space_group_name_H-M   'P 1'
#
loop_
_entity.id
_entity.type
_entity.pdbx_description
1 polymer ?
#
loop_
_entity_poly.entity_id
_entity_poly.type
_entity_poly.pdbx_seq_one_letter_code
_entity_poly.pdbx_strand_id
1 'polypeptide(L)'
;MAPVSPFQFLLVLSLVPKLVSGSPKQYFLKYILEPPPCRSQPDDCTKFCTNQEECPHELQCCAAYCGIVCTQNKNPVLRVS
;
A
#
# COMPACT_ATOMS: atom_id res chain seq x y z
N MET A 1 -16.06 -37.58 -25.41
CA MET A 1 -15.94 -36.43 -24.48
C MET A 1 -17.09 -35.49 -24.76
N ALA A 2 -17.97 -35.26 -23.78
CA ALA A 2 -19.11 -34.36 -23.95
C ALA A 2 -18.64 -32.90 -23.86
N PRO A 3 -19.11 -31.99 -24.74
CA PRO A 3 -18.74 -30.58 -24.69
C PRO A 3 -19.36 -29.96 -23.43
N VAL A 4 -18.50 -29.45 -22.56
CA VAL A 4 -18.90 -28.76 -21.33
C VAL A 4 -19.56 -27.44 -21.74
N SER A 5 -20.83 -27.26 -21.40
CA SER A 5 -21.62 -26.09 -21.78
C SER A 5 -21.01 -24.82 -21.19
N PRO A 6 -20.95 -23.69 -21.94
CA PRO A 6 -20.41 -22.42 -21.44
C PRO A 6 -21.12 -21.92 -20.17
N PHE A 7 -22.38 -22.32 -19.96
CA PHE A 7 -23.12 -22.04 -18.73
C PHE A 7 -22.52 -22.72 -17.49
N GLN A 8 -21.92 -23.91 -17.64
CA GLN A 8 -21.24 -24.58 -16.54
C GLN A 8 -19.94 -23.86 -16.16
N PHE A 9 -19.22 -23.30 -17.13
CA PHE A 9 -18.06 -22.45 -16.84
C PHE A 9 -18.45 -21.18 -16.08
N LEU A 10 -19.54 -20.52 -16.49
CA LEU A 10 -20.06 -19.33 -15.81
C LEU A 10 -20.49 -19.61 -14.36
N LEU A 11 -21.10 -20.78 -14.11
CA LEU A 11 -21.47 -21.22 -12.76
C LEU A 11 -20.24 -21.46 -11.86
N VAL A 12 -19.16 -22.03 -12.40
CA VAL A 12 -17.92 -22.22 -11.63
C VAL A 12 -17.23 -20.88 -11.35
N LEU A 13 -17.24 -19.95 -12.30
CA LEU A 13 -16.69 -18.60 -12.12
C LEU A 13 -17.46 -17.77 -11.09
N SER A 14 -18.79 -17.91 -11.00
CA SER A 14 -19.60 -17.19 -10.01
C SER A 14 -19.49 -17.74 -8.59
N LEU A 15 -19.03 -18.98 -8.43
CA LEU A 15 -18.81 -19.62 -7.12
C LEU A 15 -17.40 -19.37 -6.54
N VAL A 16 -16.44 -18.87 -7.33
CA VAL A 16 -15.01 -18.81 -6.98
C VAL A 16 -14.36 -17.45 -7.30
N PRO A 17 -14.91 -16.36 -6.78
CA PRO A 17 -14.08 -15.65 -5.82
C PRO A 17 -14.91 -15.26 -4.61
N LYS A 18 -14.74 -16.00 -3.51
CA LYS A 18 -14.91 -15.39 -2.20
C LYS A 18 -14.05 -14.13 -2.21
N LEU A 19 -14.73 -12.99 -2.15
CA LEU A 19 -14.14 -11.68 -1.97
C LEU A 19 -13.08 -11.81 -0.87
N VAL A 20 -11.81 -11.87 -1.28
CA VAL A 20 -10.73 -11.50 -0.37
C VAL A 20 -11.05 -10.05 -0.02
N SER A 21 -11.23 -9.78 1.26
CA SER A 21 -11.63 -8.48 1.80
C SER A 21 -10.53 -7.44 1.52
N GLY A 22 -10.48 -6.94 0.29
CA GLY A 22 -9.46 -6.02 -0.19
C GLY A 22 -9.72 -5.65 -1.65
N SER A 23 -10.75 -4.84 -1.91
CA SER A 23 -10.96 -4.25 -3.24
C SER A 23 -9.76 -3.35 -3.61
N PRO A 24 -9.35 -3.27 -4.89
CA PRO A 24 -8.35 -2.28 -5.34
C PRO A 24 -8.72 -0.84 -4.94
N LYS A 25 -10.02 -0.53 -4.90
CA LYS A 25 -10.52 0.75 -4.39
C LYS A 25 -10.17 0.94 -2.92
N GLN A 26 -10.28 -0.11 -2.12
CA GLN A 26 -9.97 -0.10 -0.69
C GLN A 26 -8.46 0.03 -0.44
N TYR A 27 -7.64 -0.60 -1.29
CA TYR A 27 -6.19 -0.40 -1.31
C TYR A 27 -5.86 1.06 -1.61
N PHE A 28 -6.39 1.64 -2.68
CA PHE A 28 -6.17 3.05 -3.05
C PHE A 28 -6.62 4.02 -1.95
N LEU A 29 -7.81 3.81 -1.37
CA LEU A 29 -8.33 4.63 -0.27
C LEU A 29 -7.43 4.58 0.97
N LYS A 30 -6.82 3.42 1.24
CA LYS A 30 -5.84 3.25 2.32
C LYS A 30 -4.62 4.17 2.13
N TYR A 31 -4.05 4.25 0.93
CA TYR A 31 -2.90 5.14 0.65
C TYR A 31 -3.24 6.63 0.57
N ILE A 32 -4.53 6.99 0.43
CA ILE A 32 -4.96 8.40 0.54
C ILE A 32 -5.02 8.81 2.02
N LEU A 33 -5.47 7.90 2.89
CA LEU A 33 -5.69 8.17 4.31
C LEU A 33 -4.45 7.91 5.17
N GLU A 34 -3.64 6.94 4.79
CA GLU A 34 -2.39 6.58 5.47
C GLU A 34 -1.19 6.91 4.59
N PRO A 35 -0.13 7.51 5.16
CA PRO A 35 1.08 7.82 4.40
C PRO A 35 1.76 6.55 3.89
N PRO A 36 2.57 6.66 2.81
CA PRO A 36 3.25 5.51 2.24
C PRO A 36 4.18 4.85 3.28
N PRO A 37 4.41 3.53 3.21
CA PRO A 37 5.36 2.87 4.09
C PRO A 37 6.78 3.41 3.86
N CYS A 38 7.53 3.57 4.95
CA CYS A 38 8.94 3.92 4.88
C CYS A 38 9.73 2.81 4.21
N ARG A 39 10.64 3.17 3.28
CA ARG A 39 11.53 2.21 2.61
C ARG A 39 12.72 1.83 3.49
N SER A 40 13.04 2.66 4.46
CA SER A 40 14.11 2.49 5.45
C SER A 40 13.52 2.31 6.84
N GLN A 41 14.27 1.65 7.72
CA GLN A 41 13.94 1.61 9.13
C GLN A 41 14.15 3.02 9.71
N PRO A 42 13.22 3.54 10.53
CA PRO A 42 13.42 4.84 11.16
C PRO A 42 14.65 4.79 12.05
N ASP A 43 15.56 5.76 11.86
CA ASP A 43 16.76 5.92 12.69
C ASP A 43 16.36 6.17 14.15
N ASP A 44 15.21 6.83 14.37
CA ASP A 44 14.64 7.12 15.68
C ASP A 44 13.10 7.16 15.61
N CYS A 45 12.43 6.57 16.61
CA CYS A 45 10.96 6.55 16.76
C CYS A 45 10.45 7.63 17.72
N THR A 46 11.19 8.73 17.88
CA THR A 46 10.80 9.86 18.75
C THR A 46 10.01 10.95 18.01
N LYS A 47 10.17 11.06 16.68
CA LYS A 47 9.58 12.14 15.87
C LYS A 47 8.40 11.64 15.04
N PHE A 48 7.23 11.70 15.64
CA PHE A 48 5.96 11.43 14.96
C PHE A 48 5.53 12.60 14.08
N CYS A 49 4.76 12.31 13.04
CA CYS A 49 4.21 13.34 12.14
C CYS A 49 2.80 12.97 11.67
N THR A 50 2.01 13.98 11.32
CA THR A 50 0.72 13.79 10.62
C THR A 50 0.83 14.20 9.16
N ASN A 51 1.63 15.23 8.86
CA ASN A 51 1.91 15.69 7.52
C ASN A 51 3.43 15.88 7.26
N GLN A 52 3.79 16.18 6.01
CA GLN A 52 5.18 16.35 5.60
C GLN A 52 5.84 17.65 6.13
N GLU A 53 5.05 18.67 6.45
CA GLU A 53 5.52 19.99 6.87
C GLU A 53 6.04 19.98 8.31
N GLU A 54 5.58 19.02 9.13
CA GLU A 54 6.07 18.77 10.49
C GLU A 54 7.50 18.20 10.52
N CYS A 55 7.93 17.59 9.42
CA CYS A 55 9.27 17.00 9.33
C CYS A 55 10.33 18.03 8.97
N PRO A 56 11.53 17.95 9.56
CA PRO A 56 12.70 18.68 9.10
C PRO A 56 12.95 18.44 7.60
N HIS A 57 13.46 19.45 6.89
CA HIS A 57 13.58 19.45 5.42
C HIS A 57 14.22 18.20 4.78
N GLU A 58 15.04 17.45 5.51
CA GLU A 58 15.76 16.27 5.01
C GLU A 58 14.99 14.95 5.26
N LEU A 59 13.89 14.99 6.01
CA LEU A 59 13.11 13.83 6.43
C LEU A 59 11.74 13.81 5.75
N GLN A 60 11.19 12.61 5.58
CA GLN A 60 9.86 12.40 5.03
C GLN A 60 8.92 11.80 6.07
N CYS A 61 7.66 12.20 6.01
CA CYS A 61 6.62 11.60 6.84
C CYS A 61 6.10 10.31 6.19
N CYS A 62 6.36 9.16 6.81
CA CYS A 62 5.96 7.85 6.29
C CYS A 62 5.60 6.87 7.41
N ALA A 63 4.91 5.79 7.05
CA ALA A 63 4.49 4.76 7.99
C ALA A 63 5.63 3.75 8.24
N ALA A 64 6.03 3.58 9.49
CA ALA A 64 7.03 2.63 9.96
C ALA A 64 6.45 1.69 11.05
N TYR A 65 7.28 0.77 11.55
CA TYR A 65 6.86 -0.19 12.59
C TYR A 65 6.37 0.48 13.88
N CYS A 66 6.87 1.68 14.18
CA CYS A 66 6.49 2.44 15.37
C CYS A 66 5.34 3.43 15.14
N GLY A 67 4.77 3.50 13.92
CA GLY A 67 3.71 4.45 13.56
C GLY A 67 4.13 5.37 12.43
N ILE A 68 3.48 6.53 12.32
CA ILE A 68 3.79 7.56 11.31
C ILE A 68 4.87 8.49 11.85
N VAL A 69 6.05 8.47 11.25
CA VAL A 69 7.25 9.14 11.76
C VAL A 69 8.05 9.84 10.67
N CYS A 70 8.81 10.85 11.06
CA CYS A 70 9.78 11.51 10.20
C CYS A 70 11.06 10.66 10.09
N THR A 71 11.39 10.19 8.89
CA THR A 71 12.63 9.43 8.66
C THR A 71 13.23 9.70 7.28
N GLN A 72 14.50 9.30 7.09
CA GLN A 72 15.17 9.34 5.81
C GLN A 72 14.58 8.30 4.85
N ASN A 73 13.53 8.67 4.13
CA ASN A 73 12.91 7.82 3.13
C ASN A 73 13.48 8.16 1.75
N LYS A 74 14.63 7.58 1.39
CA LYS A 74 15.22 7.79 0.06
C LYS A 74 14.27 7.23 -1.00
N ASN A 75 13.72 8.09 -1.86
CA ASN A 75 13.10 7.62 -3.09
C ASN A 75 14.19 6.92 -3.91
N PRO A 76 13.93 5.74 -4.51
CA PRO A 76 14.81 5.28 -5.57
C PRO A 76 14.80 6.38 -6.61
N VAL A 77 15.98 6.96 -6.88
CA VAL A 77 16.19 7.79 -8.05
C VAL A 77 15.61 6.98 -9.19
N LEU A 78 14.55 7.49 -9.81
CA LEU A 78 14.04 6.95 -11.06
C LEU A 78 15.16 7.18 -12.07
N ARG A 79 16.14 6.28 -12.11
CA ARG A 79 17.06 6.17 -13.23
C ARG A 79 16.21 5.65 -14.38
N VAL A 80 15.53 6.60 -15.03
CA VAL A 80 15.05 6.40 -16.39
C VAL A 80 16.31 6.09 -17.18
N SER A 81 16.47 4.81 -17.52
CA SER A 81 17.53 4.32 -18.40
C SER A 81 17.19 4.63 -19.84
#